data_AF-A0A8J4TRZ9-F1
#
_entry.id   AF-A0A8J4TRZ9-F1
#
_cell.length_a   1.000
_cell.length_b   1.000
_cell.length_c   1.000
_cell.angle_alpha   90.00
_cell.angle_beta   90.00
_cell.angle_gamma   90.00
#
_symmetry.space_group_name_H-M   'P 1'
#
loop_
_entity.id
_entity.type
_entity.pdbx_description
1 polymer ?
#
loop_
_entity_poly.entity_id
_entity_poly.type
_entity_poly.pdbx_seq_one_letter_code
_entity_poly.pdbx_strand_id
1 'polypeptide(L)'
;MEFETLFTPQALQFLADLCSRFQPEVDKVLKMRILRKVQLDLSEELPGFLEDTAHIRNDPSWKVSPVPVRLRCRHVDIGDLSPCDAQRFKQGLKSTAQGIQVDFDDGNCPSYYNQIKGIYNIYKVVHNQFHDAPPISHAPVLMLRPRAWNMVEHNMLVDGREVPGPLFDFGLLMFHNAKLLLENQSGPFFYLSK
;
A
#
# COMPACT_ATOMS: atom_id res chain seq x y z
N MET A 1 23.44 -0.57 -3.05
CA MET A 1 22.75 0.70 -2.78
C MET A 1 21.27 0.53 -2.44
N GLU A 2 20.43 -0.09 -3.28
CA GLU A 2 18.99 -0.28 -2.95
C GLU A 2 18.79 -1.04 -1.64
N PHE A 3 19.43 -2.20 -1.52
CA PHE A 3 19.31 -3.06 -0.34
C PHE A 3 19.84 -2.39 0.93
N GLU A 4 21.02 -1.78 0.87
CA GLU A 4 21.63 -1.08 2.00
C GLU A 4 20.78 0.10 2.48
N THR A 5 20.08 0.77 1.56
CA THR A 5 19.18 1.88 1.89
C THR A 5 17.90 1.36 2.56
N LEU A 6 17.28 0.32 1.98
CA LEU A 6 15.96 -0.14 2.40
C LEU A 6 15.99 -1.07 3.61
N PHE A 7 17.04 -1.87 3.78
CA PHE A 7 17.17 -2.89 4.82
C PHE A 7 18.19 -2.50 5.88
N THR A 8 18.04 -1.29 6.42
CA THR A 8 18.78 -0.89 7.63
C THR A 8 18.33 -1.75 8.82
N PRO A 9 19.18 -1.90 9.87
CA PRO A 9 18.79 -2.65 11.07
C PRO A 9 17.47 -2.18 11.69
N GLN A 10 17.20 -0.88 11.67
CA GLN A 10 15.97 -0.29 12.20
C GLN A 10 14.75 -0.60 11.31
N ALA A 11 14.90 -0.58 9.99
CA ALA A 11 13.83 -0.96 9.07
C ALA A 11 13.48 -2.44 9.21
N LEU A 12 14.49 -3.31 9.35
CA LEU A 12 14.31 -4.74 9.56
C LEU A 12 13.63 -5.04 10.91
N GLN A 13 14.03 -4.36 11.98
CA GLN A 13 13.36 -4.49 13.28
C GLN A 13 11.90 -4.06 13.19
N PHE A 14 11.62 -2.93 12.54
CA PHE A 14 10.25 -2.45 12.34
C PHE A 14 9.39 -3.45 11.55
N LEU A 15 9.93 -4.04 10.47
CA LEU A 15 9.23 -5.07 9.70
C LEU A 15 8.99 -6.34 10.53
N ALA A 16 9.97 -6.77 11.32
CA ALA A 16 9.81 -7.93 12.21
C ALA A 16 8.69 -7.68 13.22
N ASP A 17 8.70 -6.54 13.91
CA ASP A 17 7.67 -6.18 14.90
C ASP A 17 6.28 -6.08 14.26
N LEU A 18 6.19 -5.48 13.06
CA LEU A 18 4.95 -5.37 12.31
C LEU A 18 4.39 -6.76 11.94
N CYS A 19 5.24 -7.65 11.43
CA CYS A 19 4.82 -8.99 11.01
C CYS A 19 4.44 -9.85 12.22
N SER A 20 5.28 -9.91 13.25
CA SER A 20 4.98 -10.68 14.48
C SER A 20 3.69 -10.19 15.14
N ARG A 21 3.38 -8.89 15.06
CA ARG A 21 2.13 -8.33 15.61
C ARG A 21 0.89 -8.66 14.80
N PHE A 22 0.93 -8.52 13.46
CA PHE A 22 -0.28 -8.51 12.63
C PHE A 22 -0.48 -9.76 11.77
N GLN A 23 0.57 -10.52 11.46
CA GLN A 23 0.44 -11.75 10.67
C GLN A 23 -0.56 -12.76 11.25
N PRO A 24 -0.67 -12.97 12.58
CA PRO A 24 -1.70 -13.86 13.13
C PRO A 24 -3.14 -13.46 12.77
N GLU A 25 -3.44 -12.16 12.71
CA GLU A 25 -4.78 -11.68 12.32
C GLU A 25 -5.00 -11.82 10.81
N VAL A 26 -3.95 -11.60 9.99
CA VAL A 26 -3.99 -11.86 8.55
C VAL A 26 -4.34 -13.33 8.29
N ASP A 27 -3.64 -14.26 8.94
CA ASP A 27 -3.88 -15.71 8.82
C ASP A 27 -5.32 -16.06 9.20
N LYS A 28 -5.85 -15.44 10.26
CA LYS A 28 -7.23 -15.63 10.71
C LYS A 28 -8.24 -15.13 9.67
N VAL A 29 -8.05 -13.94 9.12
CA VAL A 29 -8.93 -13.36 8.09
C VAL A 29 -8.93 -14.20 6.82
N LEU A 30 -7.77 -14.69 6.37
CA LEU A 30 -7.68 -15.57 5.20
C LEU A 30 -8.41 -16.90 5.43
N LYS A 31 -8.32 -17.49 6.63
CA LYS A 31 -9.13 -18.67 6.99
C LYS A 31 -10.62 -18.36 6.99
N MET A 32 -11.04 -17.20 7.51
CA MET A 32 -12.44 -16.78 7.46
C MET A 32 -12.96 -16.61 6.02
N ARG A 33 -12.12 -16.15 5.08
CA ARG A 33 -12.48 -16.09 3.65
C ARG A 33 -12.81 -17.48 3.09
N ILE A 34 -12.00 -18.49 3.41
CA ILE A 34 -12.24 -19.88 3.00
C ILE A 34 -13.54 -20.42 3.60
N LEU A 35 -13.74 -20.24 4.91
CA LEU A 35 -14.95 -20.68 5.60
C LEU A 35 -16.21 -20.03 5.02
N ARG A 36 -16.16 -18.73 4.75
CA ARG A 36 -17.27 -17.99 4.14
C ARG A 36 -17.58 -18.51 2.74
N LYS A 37 -16.57 -18.83 1.93
CA LYS A 37 -16.77 -19.42 0.60
C LYS A 37 -17.49 -20.77 0.69
N VAL A 38 -17.04 -21.67 1.57
CA VAL A 38 -17.68 -22.98 1.79
C VAL A 38 -19.13 -22.82 2.27
N GLN A 39 -19.38 -21.89 3.20
CA GLN A 39 -20.73 -21.61 3.67
C GLN A 39 -21.65 -21.19 2.52
N LEU A 40 -21.21 -20.25 1.68
CA LEU A 40 -21.99 -19.76 0.54
C LEU A 40 -22.28 -20.90 -0.45
N ASP A 41 -21.28 -21.72 -0.77
CA ASP A 41 -21.42 -22.84 -1.70
C ASP A 41 -22.42 -23.90 -1.22
N LEU A 42 -22.47 -24.15 0.09
CA LEU A 42 -23.40 -25.12 0.69
C LEU A 42 -24.82 -24.56 0.85
N SER A 43 -24.95 -23.27 1.11
CA SER A 43 -26.25 -22.62 1.32
C SER A 43 -27.00 -22.30 0.03
N GLU A 44 -26.29 -22.19 -1.10
CA GLU A 44 -26.77 -21.59 -2.36
C GLU A 44 -27.29 -20.14 -2.20
N GLU A 45 -27.07 -19.52 -1.04
CA GLU A 45 -27.50 -18.15 -0.76
C GLU A 45 -26.55 -17.13 -1.38
N LEU A 46 -27.12 -16.04 -1.90
CA LEU A 46 -26.34 -14.90 -2.35
C LEU A 46 -25.95 -14.02 -1.15
N PRO A 47 -24.75 -13.41 -1.14
CA PRO A 47 -24.37 -12.47 -0.09
C PRO A 47 -25.36 -11.29 0.01
N GLY A 48 -25.84 -11.02 1.22
CA GLY A 48 -26.70 -9.87 1.55
C GLY A 48 -26.07 -8.94 2.59
N PHE A 49 -26.76 -7.85 2.91
CA PHE A 49 -26.36 -6.96 4.00
C PHE A 49 -26.60 -7.64 5.36
N LEU A 50 -25.61 -7.57 6.25
CA LEU A 50 -25.73 -8.13 7.60
C LEU A 50 -26.72 -7.31 8.44
N GLU A 51 -27.63 -7.99 9.13
CA GLU A 51 -28.60 -7.36 10.05
C GLU A 51 -27.90 -6.80 11.29
N ASP A 52 -26.93 -7.53 11.85
CA ASP A 52 -26.20 -7.13 13.05
C ASP A 52 -25.48 -5.77 12.92
N THR A 53 -25.14 -5.35 11.70
CA THR A 53 -24.50 -4.06 11.42
C THR A 53 -25.44 -3.01 10.83
N ALA A 54 -26.76 -3.26 10.81
CA ALA A 54 -27.74 -2.32 10.29
C ALA A 54 -27.73 -0.98 11.03
N HIS A 55 -27.52 -1.00 12.35
CA HIS A 55 -27.44 0.19 13.18
C HIS A 55 -26.33 1.17 12.74
N ILE A 56 -25.21 0.66 12.21
CA ILE A 56 -24.11 1.49 11.67
C ILE A 56 -24.56 2.16 10.36
N ARG A 57 -25.19 1.40 9.46
CA ARG A 57 -25.63 1.93 8.15
C ARG A 57 -26.76 2.96 8.27
N ASN A 58 -27.61 2.79 9.28
CA ASN A 58 -28.78 3.62 9.49
C ASN A 58 -28.51 4.87 10.34
N ASP A 59 -27.31 5.02 10.89
CA ASP A 59 -26.92 6.18 11.68
C ASP A 59 -26.35 7.29 10.78
N PRO A 60 -27.06 8.41 10.58
CA PRO A 60 -26.59 9.52 9.75
C PRO A 60 -25.60 10.44 10.49
N SER A 61 -25.35 10.22 11.78
CA SER A 61 -24.54 11.11 12.62
C SER A 61 -23.04 10.92 12.40
N TRP A 62 -22.60 9.72 12.03
CA TRP A 62 -21.19 9.43 11.84
C TRP A 62 -20.71 9.77 10.43
N LYS A 63 -19.46 10.19 10.34
CA LYS A 63 -18.72 10.43 9.10
C LYS A 63 -17.27 10.03 9.31
N VAL A 64 -16.55 9.74 8.22
CA VAL A 64 -15.09 9.59 8.26
C VAL A 64 -14.43 10.90 8.70
N SER A 65 -13.20 10.81 9.20
CA SER A 65 -12.39 11.98 9.54
C SER A 65 -12.20 12.92 8.33
N PRO A 66 -12.03 14.24 8.56
CA PRO A 66 -11.83 15.20 7.47
C PRO A 66 -10.66 14.82 6.55
N VAL A 67 -10.89 14.92 5.24
CA VAL A 67 -9.91 14.58 4.22
C VAL A 67 -8.81 15.68 4.14
N PRO A 68 -7.52 15.31 4.12
CA PRO A 68 -6.40 16.24 3.94
C PRO A 68 -6.55 17.11 2.69
N VAL A 69 -6.05 18.36 2.73
CA VAL A 69 -6.22 19.35 1.65
C VAL A 69 -5.83 18.79 0.28
N ARG A 70 -4.69 18.09 0.19
CA ARG A 70 -4.19 17.52 -1.06
C ARG A 70 -5.03 16.37 -1.63
N LEU A 71 -5.92 15.77 -0.83
CA LEU A 71 -6.83 14.70 -1.26
C LEU A 71 -8.25 15.19 -1.57
N ARG A 72 -8.55 16.48 -1.38
CA ARG A 72 -9.91 17.01 -1.62
C ARG A 72 -10.29 17.10 -3.10
N CYS A 73 -9.29 17.18 -3.99
CA CYS A 73 -9.49 17.21 -5.44
C CYS A 73 -8.76 16.02 -6.06
N ARG A 74 -9.53 15.06 -6.57
CA ARG A 74 -9.06 13.80 -7.18
C ARG A 74 -9.87 13.50 -8.45
N HIS A 75 -10.07 14.50 -9.31
CA HIS A 75 -10.86 14.33 -10.53
C HIS A 75 -10.21 13.35 -11.51
N VAL A 76 -8.88 13.39 -11.59
CA VAL A 76 -8.09 12.52 -12.47
C VAL A 76 -6.91 11.96 -11.70
N ASP A 77 -6.84 10.64 -11.68
CA ASP A 77 -5.72 9.87 -11.16
C ASP A 77 -5.16 8.96 -12.25
N ILE A 78 -3.82 8.84 -12.30
CA ILE A 78 -3.16 7.84 -13.14
C ILE A 78 -3.26 6.50 -12.41
N GLY A 79 -3.88 5.50 -13.04
CA GLY A 79 -4.04 4.15 -12.50
C GLY A 79 -2.85 3.23 -12.78
N ASP A 80 -2.65 2.25 -11.89
CA ASP A 80 -1.77 1.07 -12.07
C ASP A 80 -0.35 1.39 -12.59
N LEU A 81 0.26 2.44 -12.04
CA LEU A 81 1.60 2.84 -12.44
C LEU A 81 2.64 2.12 -11.59
N SER A 82 3.37 1.18 -12.19
CA SER A 82 4.51 0.54 -11.51
C SER A 82 5.63 1.55 -11.25
N PRO A 83 6.13 1.65 -9.99
CA PRO A 83 7.28 2.49 -9.66
C PRO A 83 8.61 1.87 -10.07
N CYS A 84 8.65 0.58 -10.45
CA CYS A 84 9.88 -0.09 -10.87
C CYS A 84 10.41 0.49 -12.20
N ASP A 85 9.51 0.82 -13.13
CA ASP A 85 9.84 1.59 -14.34
C ASP A 85 10.10 3.06 -13.98
N ALA A 86 11.36 3.35 -13.70
CA ALA A 86 11.85 4.67 -13.36
C ALA A 86 11.45 5.76 -14.37
N GLN A 87 11.46 5.45 -15.67
CA GLN A 87 11.18 6.44 -16.70
C GLN A 87 9.70 6.76 -16.75
N ARG A 88 8.85 5.74 -16.78
CA ARG A 88 7.39 5.90 -16.75
C ARG A 88 6.93 6.56 -15.45
N PHE A 89 7.55 6.21 -14.32
CA PHE A 89 7.26 6.84 -13.05
C PHE A 89 7.58 8.33 -13.04
N LYS A 90 8.74 8.74 -13.55
CA LYS A 90 9.06 10.17 -13.74
C LYS A 90 8.05 10.89 -14.62
N GLN A 91 7.60 10.27 -15.71
CA GLN A 91 6.60 10.86 -16.59
C GLN A 91 5.28 11.06 -15.86
N GLY A 92 4.85 10.07 -15.06
CA GLY A 92 3.68 10.19 -14.19
C GLY A 92 3.81 11.36 -13.22
N LEU A 93 4.96 11.52 -12.56
CA LEU A 93 5.21 12.62 -11.61
C LEU A 93 5.16 14.01 -12.24
N LYS A 94 5.36 14.14 -13.55
CA LYS A 94 5.25 15.39 -14.32
C LYS A 94 3.85 15.65 -14.88
N SER A 95 2.91 14.73 -14.66
CA SER A 95 1.53 14.87 -15.12
C SER A 95 0.79 15.97 -14.37
N THR A 96 -0.25 16.52 -14.99
CA THR A 96 -1.21 17.44 -14.37
C THR A 96 -2.34 16.72 -13.62
N ALA A 97 -2.33 15.39 -13.58
CA ALA A 97 -3.22 14.57 -12.75
C ALA A 97 -3.08 14.94 -11.26
N GLN A 98 -4.14 14.74 -10.47
CA GLN A 98 -4.12 15.07 -9.05
C GLN A 98 -3.49 13.95 -8.22
N GLY A 99 -3.57 12.71 -8.70
CA GLY A 99 -2.97 11.56 -8.06
C GLY A 99 -2.35 10.55 -9.01
N ILE A 100 -1.51 9.69 -8.45
CA ILE A 100 -0.97 8.51 -9.10
C ILE A 100 -1.22 7.35 -8.16
N GLN A 101 -1.87 6.31 -8.64
CA GLN A 101 -1.88 5.02 -8.00
C GLN A 101 -0.56 4.32 -8.30
N VAL A 102 0.34 4.37 -7.32
CA VAL A 102 1.69 3.80 -7.41
C VAL A 102 1.61 2.35 -6.97
N ASP A 103 1.92 1.45 -7.89
CA ASP A 103 1.37 0.11 -7.83
C ASP A 103 2.41 -0.99 -7.62
N PHE A 104 2.17 -1.81 -6.60
CA PHE A 104 2.92 -3.02 -6.29
C PHE A 104 2.08 -4.30 -6.45
N ASP A 105 0.82 -4.17 -6.89
CA ASP A 105 -0.16 -5.24 -7.08
C ASP A 105 -0.35 -5.53 -8.59
N ASP A 106 -1.56 -5.47 -9.14
CA ASP A 106 -1.89 -5.97 -10.49
C ASP A 106 -1.09 -5.32 -11.67
N GLY A 107 -0.67 -4.07 -11.55
CA GLY A 107 0.13 -3.34 -12.56
C GLY A 107 1.63 -3.49 -12.39
N ASN A 108 2.09 -4.32 -11.46
CA ASN A 108 3.50 -4.60 -11.23
C ASN A 108 3.74 -6.10 -11.01
N CYS A 109 4.54 -6.73 -11.88
CA CYS A 109 4.95 -8.11 -11.66
C CYS A 109 5.76 -8.19 -10.35
N PRO A 110 5.31 -8.96 -9.34
CA PRO A 110 5.84 -8.91 -7.97
C PRO A 110 7.14 -9.73 -7.82
N SER A 111 8.04 -9.63 -8.79
CA SER A 111 9.39 -10.17 -8.62
C SER A 111 10.11 -9.40 -7.51
N TYR A 112 11.01 -10.07 -6.79
CA TYR A 112 11.78 -9.43 -5.72
C TYR A 112 12.50 -8.17 -6.21
N TYR A 113 13.11 -8.25 -7.39
CA TYR A 113 13.75 -7.11 -8.04
C TYR A 113 12.76 -5.94 -8.22
N ASN A 114 11.57 -6.18 -8.77
CA ASN A 114 10.60 -5.12 -9.03
C ASN A 114 10.09 -4.48 -7.73
N GLN A 115 9.82 -5.27 -6.69
CA GLN A 115 9.40 -4.74 -5.38
C GLN A 115 10.47 -3.83 -4.79
N ILE A 116 11.70 -4.32 -4.67
CA ILE A 116 12.81 -3.55 -4.08
C ILE A 116 13.12 -2.32 -4.92
N LYS A 117 13.17 -2.46 -6.25
CA LYS A 117 13.44 -1.34 -7.13
C LYS A 117 12.34 -0.28 -7.08
N GLY A 118 11.08 -0.71 -7.04
CA GLY A 118 9.92 0.18 -6.92
C GLY A 118 9.92 0.97 -5.62
N ILE A 119 10.10 0.30 -4.48
CA ILE A 119 10.19 0.93 -3.16
C ILE A 119 11.36 1.93 -3.12
N TYR A 120 12.52 1.54 -3.67
CA TYR A 120 13.69 2.42 -3.75
C TYR A 120 13.47 3.63 -4.66
N ASN A 121 12.75 3.46 -5.78
CA ASN A 121 12.39 4.59 -6.64
C ASN A 121 11.49 5.58 -5.91
N ILE A 122 10.53 5.13 -5.10
CA ILE A 122 9.71 6.00 -4.26
C ILE A 122 10.57 6.71 -3.21
N TYR A 123 11.47 5.99 -2.52
CA TYR A 123 12.44 6.58 -1.60
C TYR A 123 13.18 7.74 -2.27
N LYS A 124 13.75 7.53 -3.45
CA LYS A 124 14.45 8.61 -4.17
C LYS A 124 13.56 9.80 -4.49
N VAL A 125 12.29 9.59 -4.89
CA VAL A 125 11.37 10.71 -5.17
C VAL A 125 11.10 11.51 -3.90
N VAL A 126 10.75 10.82 -2.81
CA VAL A 126 10.37 11.46 -1.54
C VAL A 126 11.56 12.18 -0.90
N HIS A 127 12.77 11.65 -1.06
CA HIS A 127 14.01 12.23 -0.56
C HIS A 127 14.69 13.21 -1.54
N ASN A 128 13.99 13.62 -2.61
CA ASN A 128 14.52 14.53 -3.66
C ASN A 128 15.84 14.08 -4.31
N GLN A 129 16.09 12.77 -4.38
CA GLN A 129 17.25 12.15 -5.03
C GLN A 129 16.95 11.70 -6.46
N PHE A 130 15.71 11.86 -6.92
CA PHE A 130 15.33 11.53 -8.28
C PHE A 130 15.46 12.76 -9.19
N HIS A 131 16.63 12.91 -9.83
CA HIS A 131 16.88 14.02 -10.77
C HIS A 131 15.79 14.10 -11.84
N ASP A 132 15.40 15.34 -12.16
CA ASP A 132 14.33 15.70 -13.11
C ASP A 132 12.91 15.32 -12.69
N ALA A 133 12.66 14.90 -11.45
CA ALA A 133 11.30 14.79 -10.90
C ALA A 133 10.94 16.08 -10.13
N PRO A 134 9.67 16.52 -10.18
CA PRO A 134 9.23 17.62 -9.32
C PRO A 134 9.29 17.19 -7.84
N PRO A 135 9.48 18.14 -6.90
CA PRO A 135 9.35 17.86 -5.49
C PRO A 135 7.98 17.27 -5.17
N ILE A 136 7.91 16.37 -4.20
CA ILE A 136 6.67 15.62 -3.89
C ILE A 136 5.49 16.53 -3.49
N SER A 137 5.77 17.72 -2.96
CA SER A 137 4.78 18.75 -2.65
C SER A 137 4.08 19.32 -3.89
N HIS A 138 4.70 19.23 -5.06
CA HIS A 138 4.21 19.73 -6.35
C HIS A 138 3.86 18.61 -7.35
N ALA A 139 4.32 17.38 -7.11
CA ALA A 139 3.95 16.21 -7.90
C ALA A 139 2.49 15.78 -7.60
N PRO A 140 1.83 15.01 -8.49
CA PRO A 140 0.57 14.33 -8.15
C PRO A 140 0.71 13.51 -6.85
N VAL A 141 -0.36 13.46 -6.06
CA VAL A 141 -0.34 12.72 -4.79
C VAL A 141 -0.16 11.23 -5.03
N LEU A 142 0.84 10.63 -4.38
CA LEU A 142 1.08 9.19 -4.46
C LEU A 142 0.07 8.43 -3.59
N MET A 143 -0.76 7.62 -4.23
CA MET A 143 -1.56 6.58 -3.57
C MET A 143 -0.79 5.27 -3.69
N LEU A 144 -0.11 4.90 -2.62
CA LEU A 144 0.72 3.72 -2.58
C LEU A 144 -0.18 2.48 -2.51
N ARG A 145 -0.15 1.57 -3.49
CA ARG A 145 -0.90 0.31 -3.49
C ARG A 145 0.04 -0.86 -3.19
N PRO A 146 0.10 -1.34 -1.93
CA PRO A 146 0.74 -2.61 -1.57
C PRO A 146 0.10 -3.79 -2.32
N ARG A 147 0.81 -4.91 -2.37
CA ARG A 147 0.25 -6.21 -2.79
C ARG A 147 -1.02 -6.57 -1.99
N ALA A 148 -1.92 -7.32 -2.61
CA ALA A 148 -3.13 -7.84 -1.96
C ALA A 148 -2.84 -8.84 -0.82
N TRP A 149 -3.80 -9.05 0.09
CA TRP A 149 -3.66 -9.92 1.26
C TRP A 149 -3.37 -11.40 0.97
N ASN A 150 -3.67 -11.87 -0.24
CA ASN A 150 -3.37 -13.25 -0.66
C ASN A 150 -1.94 -13.43 -1.19
N MET A 151 -1.13 -12.37 -1.25
CA MET A 151 0.23 -12.42 -1.76
C MET A 151 1.26 -12.53 -0.63
N VAL A 152 2.34 -13.25 -0.91
CA VAL A 152 3.42 -13.56 0.04
C VAL A 152 4.73 -12.93 -0.42
N GLU A 153 5.58 -12.52 0.52
CA GLU A 153 6.97 -12.17 0.25
C GLU A 153 7.87 -13.35 0.62
N HIS A 154 8.38 -14.03 -0.41
CA HIS A 154 9.19 -15.24 -0.28
C HIS A 154 10.63 -14.97 0.17
N ASN A 155 11.10 -13.72 0.09
CA ASN A 155 12.50 -13.38 0.36
C ASN A 155 12.73 -12.85 1.79
N MET A 156 11.72 -12.90 2.66
CA MET A 156 11.83 -12.50 4.05
C MET A 156 11.08 -13.47 4.96
N LEU A 157 11.76 -13.90 6.03
CA LEU A 157 11.19 -14.73 7.08
C LEU A 157 11.17 -13.96 8.41
N VAL A 158 10.06 -14.08 9.13
CA VAL A 158 9.93 -13.63 10.53
C VAL A 158 9.42 -14.81 11.34
N ASP A 159 10.12 -15.16 12.41
CA ASP A 159 9.81 -16.33 13.25
C ASP A 159 9.68 -17.64 12.43
N GLY A 160 10.51 -17.79 11.40
CA GLY A 160 10.52 -18.96 10.50
C GLY A 160 9.38 -19.03 9.48
N ARG A 161 8.58 -17.97 9.34
CA ARG A 161 7.46 -17.91 8.39
C ARG A 161 7.67 -16.81 7.36
N GLU A 162 7.25 -17.07 6.13
CA GLU A 162 7.19 -16.03 5.09
C GLU A 162 6.24 -14.92 5.52
N VAL A 163 6.58 -13.69 5.17
CA VAL A 163 5.80 -12.52 5.57
C VAL A 163 4.70 -12.20 4.56
N PRO A 164 3.54 -11.67 4.99
CA PRO A 164 2.52 -11.20 4.06
C PRO A 164 3.06 -10.06 3.18
N GLY A 165 2.90 -10.18 1.86
CA GLY A 165 3.31 -9.17 0.88
C GLY A 165 2.87 -7.74 1.22
N PRO A 166 1.58 -7.49 1.56
CA PRO A 166 1.13 -6.16 1.95
C PRO A 166 1.85 -5.58 3.18
N LEU A 167 2.18 -6.40 4.18
CA LEU A 167 2.88 -5.92 5.37
C LEU A 167 4.32 -5.53 5.05
N PHE A 168 4.98 -6.30 4.18
CA PHE A 168 6.32 -5.98 3.69
C PHE A 168 6.34 -4.66 2.91
N ASP A 169 5.44 -4.52 1.92
CA ASP A 169 5.36 -3.33 1.08
C ASP A 169 4.98 -2.09 1.91
N PHE A 170 3.90 -2.18 2.70
CA PHE A 170 3.46 -1.12 3.61
C PHE A 170 4.58 -0.74 4.59
N GLY A 171 5.24 -1.72 5.19
CA GLY A 171 6.23 -1.50 6.22
C GLY A 171 7.42 -0.69 5.70
N LEU A 172 8.00 -1.10 4.58
CA LEU A 172 9.10 -0.35 3.96
C LEU A 172 8.68 1.04 3.48
N LEU A 173 7.50 1.16 2.86
CA LEU A 173 6.99 2.44 2.38
C LEU A 173 6.75 3.42 3.52
N MET A 174 6.12 2.96 4.61
CA MET A 174 5.89 3.78 5.81
C MET A 174 7.21 4.18 6.47
N PHE A 175 8.06 3.21 6.78
CA PHE A 175 9.28 3.43 7.54
C PHE A 175 10.17 4.50 6.90
N HIS A 176 10.33 4.43 5.57
CA HIS A 176 11.26 5.29 4.84
C HIS A 176 10.67 6.63 4.39
N ASN A 177 9.35 6.72 4.22
CA ASN A 177 8.74 7.85 3.51
C ASN A 177 7.69 8.62 4.32
N ALA A 178 7.07 8.01 5.34
CA ALA A 178 5.89 8.58 6.01
C ALA A 178 6.13 10.00 6.54
N LYS A 179 7.24 10.21 7.24
CA LYS A 179 7.58 11.51 7.82
C LYS A 179 7.71 12.61 6.77
N LEU A 180 8.52 12.37 5.73
CA LEU A 180 8.73 13.34 4.65
C LEU A 180 7.46 13.58 3.83
N LEU A 181 6.66 12.53 3.56
CA LEU A 181 5.37 12.68 2.91
C LEU A 181 4.43 13.57 3.72
N LEU A 182 4.42 13.43 5.06
CA LEU A 182 3.61 14.25 5.95
C LEU A 182 4.07 15.71 5.97
N GLU A 183 5.38 15.93 6.12
CA GLU A 183 6.00 17.26 6.13
C GLU A 183 5.73 18.02 4.81
N ASN A 184 5.63 17.29 3.69
CA ASN A 184 5.28 17.84 2.38
C ASN A 184 3.77 17.82 2.07
N GLN A 185 2.94 17.57 3.09
CA GLN A 185 1.46 17.49 3.00
C GLN A 185 0.93 16.45 2.00
N SER A 186 1.75 15.48 1.58
CA SER A 186 1.51 14.53 0.50
C SER A 186 1.17 13.10 0.96
N GLY A 187 1.02 12.86 2.27
CA GLY A 187 0.69 11.54 2.78
C GLY A 187 1.37 11.22 4.11
N PRO A 188 1.61 9.93 4.42
CA PRO A 188 1.51 8.78 3.53
C PRO A 188 0.05 8.36 3.25
N PHE A 189 -0.29 8.13 1.97
CA PHE A 189 -1.62 7.67 1.57
C PHE A 189 -1.54 6.33 0.86
N PHE A 190 -2.46 5.43 1.20
CA PHE A 190 -2.49 4.07 0.67
C PHE A 190 -3.78 3.78 -0.08
N TYR A 191 -3.66 2.97 -1.13
CA TYR A 191 -4.75 2.32 -1.82
C TYR A 191 -4.73 0.85 -1.41
N LEU A 192 -5.76 0.37 -0.72
CA LEU A 192 -5.81 -1.00 -0.20
C LEU A 192 -6.55 -1.91 -1.18
N SER A 193 -5.90 -2.98 -1.65
CA SER A 193 -6.51 -3.95 -2.58
C SER A 193 -6.85 -5.28 -1.89
N LYS A 194 -7.97 -5.86 -2.34
CA LYS A 194 -8.43 -7.25 -2.12
C LYS A 194 -8.23 -7.80 -0.69
#